data_AF-F5Z7W7-F1
#
_entry.id   AF-F5Z7W7-F1
#
_cell.length_a   1.000
_cell.length_b   1.000
_cell.length_c   1.000
_cell.angle_alpha   90.00
_cell.angle_beta   90.00
_cell.angle_gamma   90.00
#
_symmetry.space_group_name_H-M   'P 1'
#
loop_
_entity.id
_entity.type
_entity.pdbx_description
1 polymer ?
#
loop_
_entity_poly.entity_id
_entity_poly.type
_entity_poly.pdbx_seq_one_letter_code
_entity_poly.pdbx_strand_id
1 'polypeptide(L)'
;MIDWVRASLPIVHAPLNAGEVFSMDEHGEIEWRSPKRNHAVGSYDKRISIKSEGADGQGNATHLWVSGNPSKFLQGHNHNVFGSDDLLTLVYDTFNIIADQFKLQPTLPERVAIRSGNYNLGMTDINYSFNLPSRSDVLAFIRAMEFKAKTRHGRPTTKGGTLYFGKTSERWAIKLYCKAEEIRTKTGQLPEQLTNIGIENWAENKLRIELRLHRKELEKLDITQAKDLTPNRVRQLFNLYLGKIEMTDQIRLTDEITAKLPNKLIAT
;
A
#
# COMPACT_ATOMS: atom_id res chain seq x y z
N MET A 1 -1.39 0.62 -9.80
CA MET A 1 -2.52 1.29 -9.12
C MET A 1 -2.14 1.62 -7.69
N ILE A 2 -2.55 2.77 -7.18
CA ILE A 2 -2.34 3.16 -5.79
C ILE A 2 -3.34 2.40 -4.88
N ASP A 3 -2.80 1.65 -3.91
CA ASP A 3 -3.58 0.93 -2.90
C ASP A 3 -3.70 1.72 -1.60
N TRP A 4 -2.58 2.14 -1.03
CA TRP A 4 -2.54 2.78 0.28
C TRP A 4 -1.80 4.09 0.17
N VAL A 5 -2.26 5.09 0.90
CA VAL A 5 -1.62 6.40 0.99
C VAL A 5 -1.54 6.80 2.45
N ARG A 6 -0.40 7.37 2.83
CA ARG A 6 -0.26 8.16 4.06
C ARG A 6 0.24 9.54 3.68
N ALA A 7 -0.53 10.57 3.99
CA ALA A 7 -0.22 11.94 3.64
C ALA A 7 -0.54 12.89 4.79
N SER A 8 0.09 14.07 4.80
CA SER A 8 -0.22 15.16 5.72
C SER A 8 -0.69 16.36 4.90
N LEU A 9 -2.00 16.60 4.89
CA LEU A 9 -2.66 17.59 4.04
C LEU A 9 -2.64 18.96 4.73
N PRO A 10 -2.24 20.05 4.04
CA PRO A 10 -2.15 21.38 4.63
C PRO A 10 -3.55 22.00 4.73
N ILE A 11 -4.15 21.90 5.92
CA ILE A 11 -5.44 22.51 6.23
C ILE A 11 -5.45 22.96 7.69
N VAL A 12 -5.69 24.25 7.89
CA VAL A 12 -5.89 24.80 9.22
C VAL A 12 -7.31 24.49 9.69
N HIS A 13 -7.44 23.83 10.84
CA HIS A 13 -8.73 23.43 11.40
C HIS A 13 -8.68 23.30 12.92
N ALA A 14 -9.83 23.44 13.56
CA ALA A 14 -9.97 23.07 14.97
C ALA A 14 -9.60 21.58 15.14
N PRO A 15 -8.80 21.20 16.14
CA PRO A 15 -8.37 19.82 16.33
C PRO A 15 -9.56 18.84 16.37
N LEU A 16 -9.43 17.72 15.66
CA LEU A 16 -10.47 16.70 15.62
C LEU A 16 -10.63 16.09 17.02
N ASN A 17 -11.86 16.15 17.55
CA ASN A 17 -12.19 15.56 18.85
C ASN A 17 -12.16 14.02 18.77
N ALA A 18 -11.02 13.44 19.11
CA ALA A 18 -10.84 11.98 19.25
C ALA A 18 -10.27 11.59 20.63
N GLY A 19 -10.07 12.57 21.51
CA GLY A 19 -9.26 12.44 22.72
C GLY A 19 -7.77 12.39 22.40
N GLU A 20 -6.96 12.20 23.43
CA GLU A 20 -5.50 12.21 23.34
C GLU A 20 -4.89 11.10 24.18
N VAL A 21 -3.64 10.78 23.88
CA VAL A 21 -2.76 9.97 24.73
C VAL A 21 -1.61 10.86 25.14
N PHE A 22 -1.26 10.86 26.42
CA PHE A 22 -0.11 11.59 26.92
C PHE A 22 0.72 10.70 27.84
N SER A 23 2.03 10.91 27.81
CA SER A 23 2.96 10.36 28.80
C SER A 23 3.13 11.37 29.91
N MET A 24 3.19 10.89 31.14
CA MET A 24 3.37 11.70 32.33
C MET A 24 4.52 11.10 33.12
N ASP A 25 5.40 11.94 33.64
CA ASP A 25 6.49 11.50 34.49
C ASP A 25 6.00 11.13 35.90
N GLU A 26 6.93 10.72 36.76
CA GLU A 26 6.65 10.37 38.16
C GLU A 26 6.21 11.57 39.03
N HIS A 27 6.39 12.80 38.55
CA HIS A 27 6.03 14.04 39.23
C HIS A 27 4.70 14.63 38.75
N GLY A 28 4.09 14.07 37.71
CA GLY A 28 2.83 14.55 37.16
C GLY A 28 2.96 15.48 35.96
N GLU A 29 4.18 15.71 35.45
CA GLU A 29 4.42 16.57 34.29
C GLU A 29 4.24 15.80 32.98
N ILE A 30 3.61 16.44 32.00
CA ILE A 30 3.32 15.82 30.71
C ILE A 30 4.57 15.89 29.81
N GLU A 31 5.20 14.74 29.53
CA GLU A 31 6.38 14.66 28.66
C GLU A 31 6.03 14.85 27.18
N TRP A 32 4.93 14.25 26.73
CA TRP A 32 4.44 14.39 25.36
C TRP A 32 2.94 14.09 25.26
N ARG A 33 2.30 14.64 24.22
CA ARG A 33 0.87 14.43 23.88
C ARG A 33 0.75 14.01 22.42
N SER A 34 -0.21 13.14 22.12
CA SER A 34 -0.54 12.73 20.76
C SER A 34 -2.05 12.61 20.60
N PRO A 35 -2.67 13.31 19.64
CA PRO A 35 -4.08 13.15 19.34
C PRO A 35 -4.39 11.70 18.93
N LYS A 36 -5.49 11.15 19.44
CA LYS A 36 -5.98 9.85 18.99
C LYS A 36 -6.44 9.94 17.53
N ARG A 37 -6.39 8.81 16.84
CA ARG A 37 -6.89 8.71 15.47
C ARG A 37 -8.41 8.67 15.48
N ASN A 38 -9.02 9.42 14.57
CA ASN A 38 -10.41 9.27 14.21
C ASN A 38 -10.52 8.45 12.90
N HIS A 39 -11.73 8.07 12.53
CA HIS A 39 -12.00 7.30 11.32
C HIS A 39 -13.06 7.99 10.47
N ALA A 40 -12.68 8.40 9.26
CA ALA A 40 -13.64 8.75 8.23
C ALA A 40 -14.25 7.47 7.65
N VAL A 41 -15.54 7.52 7.30
CA VAL A 41 -16.30 6.36 6.82
C VAL A 41 -16.66 6.59 5.36
N GLY A 42 -16.06 5.84 4.46
CA GLY A 42 -16.34 5.90 3.03
C GLY A 42 -17.44 4.94 2.63
N SER A 43 -17.50 4.66 1.35
CA SER A 43 -18.43 3.69 0.76
C SER A 43 -18.30 2.31 1.44
N TYR A 44 -19.44 1.66 1.72
CA TYR A 44 -19.54 0.32 2.36
C TYR A 44 -18.74 0.18 3.66
N ASP A 45 -18.84 1.20 4.51
CA ASP A 45 -18.22 1.27 5.84
C ASP A 45 -16.70 1.13 5.85
N LYS A 46 -16.03 1.38 4.71
CA LYS A 46 -14.57 1.36 4.64
C LYS A 46 -14.00 2.58 5.33
N ARG A 47 -13.05 2.37 6.23
CA ARG A 47 -12.52 3.43 7.08
C ARG A 47 -11.15 3.89 6.61
N ILE A 48 -10.96 5.21 6.62
CA ILE A 48 -9.64 5.84 6.54
C ILE A 48 -9.32 6.45 7.90
N SER A 49 -8.11 6.22 8.39
CA SER A 49 -7.66 6.84 9.63
C SER A 49 -7.24 8.27 9.37
N ILE A 50 -7.70 9.18 10.23
CA ILE A 50 -7.33 10.59 10.20
C ILE A 50 -6.90 11.05 11.58
N LYS A 51 -6.06 12.08 11.65
CA LYS A 51 -5.74 12.80 12.89
C LYS A 51 -5.26 14.20 12.57
N SER A 52 -5.47 15.13 13.49
CA SER A 52 -4.88 16.46 13.42
C SER A 52 -3.37 16.41 13.69
N GLU A 53 -2.59 17.16 12.93
CA GLU A 53 -1.14 17.32 13.08
C GLU A 53 -0.72 18.80 13.00
N GLY A 54 0.38 19.14 13.67
CA GLY A 54 0.89 20.50 13.74
C GLY A 54 0.04 21.42 14.62
N ALA A 55 0.57 22.60 14.91
CA ALA A 55 -0.12 23.65 15.67
C ALA A 55 0.25 25.01 15.08
N ASP A 56 -0.72 25.92 14.99
CA ASP A 56 -0.53 27.30 14.53
C ASP A 56 -0.19 28.28 15.68
N GLY A 57 -0.14 27.78 16.92
CA GLY A 57 0.03 28.58 18.13
C GLY A 57 -1.23 29.27 18.64
N GLN A 58 -2.35 29.16 17.92
CA GLN A 58 -3.66 29.75 18.26
C GLN A 58 -4.69 28.69 18.64
N GLY A 59 -4.24 27.44 18.82
CA GLY A 59 -5.08 26.31 19.19
C GLY A 59 -5.65 25.52 18.00
N ASN A 60 -5.30 25.88 16.76
CA ASN A 60 -5.68 25.09 15.59
C ASN A 60 -4.56 24.13 15.17
N ALA A 61 -4.97 23.03 14.56
CA ALA A 61 -4.06 22.17 13.82
C ALA A 61 -3.77 22.76 12.45
N THR A 62 -2.55 22.59 11.95
CA THR A 62 -2.14 23.10 10.63
C THR A 62 -2.25 22.07 9.52
N HIS A 63 -2.31 20.79 9.88
CA HIS A 63 -2.34 19.68 8.93
C HIS A 63 -3.33 18.61 9.35
N LEU A 64 -3.92 17.96 8.35
CA LEU A 64 -4.71 16.75 8.52
C LEU A 64 -3.89 15.55 8.03
N TRP A 65 -3.49 14.69 8.95
CA TRP A 65 -2.88 13.41 8.60
C TRP A 65 -3.95 12.43 8.17
N VAL A 66 -3.70 11.77 7.05
CA VAL A 66 -4.61 10.79 6.45
C VAL A 66 -3.83 9.52 6.16
N SER A 67 -4.37 8.36 6.52
CA SER A 67 -3.79 7.06 6.19
C SER A 67 -4.87 6.02 5.90
N GLY A 68 -4.83 5.43 4.73
CA GLY A 68 -5.75 4.37 4.33
C GLY A 68 -5.72 4.08 2.84
N ASN A 69 -6.73 3.34 2.38
CA ASN A 69 -6.88 2.98 0.98
C ASN A 69 -7.92 3.88 0.30
N PRO A 70 -7.51 4.90 -0.49
CA PRO A 70 -8.45 5.85 -1.10
C PRO A 70 -9.37 5.17 -2.11
N SER A 71 -8.86 4.24 -2.93
CA SER A 71 -9.63 3.52 -3.94
C SER A 71 -10.79 2.73 -3.30
N LYS A 72 -10.52 1.98 -2.24
CA LYS A 72 -11.54 1.24 -1.48
C LYS A 72 -12.50 2.16 -0.74
N PHE A 73 -12.01 3.29 -0.22
CA PHE A 73 -12.83 4.27 0.50
C PHE A 73 -13.84 4.98 -0.41
N LEU A 74 -13.40 5.40 -1.60
CA LEU A 74 -14.24 6.12 -2.56
C LEU A 74 -15.26 5.22 -3.23
N GLN A 75 -14.77 4.14 -3.82
CA GLN A 75 -15.59 3.36 -4.74
C GLN A 75 -16.32 2.24 -4.03
N GLY A 76 -15.82 1.77 -2.89
CA GLY A 76 -16.51 0.80 -2.05
C GLY A 76 -16.64 -0.62 -2.61
N HIS A 77 -16.55 -0.72 -3.93
CA HIS A 77 -16.93 -1.83 -4.77
C HIS A 77 -15.87 -2.14 -5.80
N ASN A 78 -14.63 -2.16 -5.31
CA ASN A 78 -13.70 -3.04 -5.94
C ASN A 78 -12.61 -3.47 -4.98
N HIS A 79 -12.45 -4.78 -4.88
CA HIS A 79 -11.34 -5.41 -4.20
C HIS A 79 -10.06 -5.28 -5.01
N ASN A 80 -9.70 -4.01 -5.27
CA ASN A 80 -8.49 -3.63 -5.95
C ASN A 80 -8.41 -4.17 -7.38
N VAL A 81 -9.56 -4.44 -8.02
CA VAL A 81 -9.67 -4.94 -9.40
C VAL A 81 -9.52 -3.79 -10.39
N PHE A 82 -10.24 -2.69 -10.16
CA PHE A 82 -10.06 -1.40 -10.83
C PHE A 82 -9.53 -0.39 -9.81
N GLY A 83 -8.59 0.44 -10.22
CA GLY A 83 -7.90 1.43 -9.40
C GLY A 83 -7.15 2.42 -10.30
N SER A 84 -6.61 3.47 -9.72
CA SER A 84 -5.93 4.53 -10.47
C SER A 84 -4.46 4.64 -10.07
N ASP A 85 -3.61 5.04 -11.01
CA ASP A 85 -2.25 5.49 -10.73
C ASP A 85 -2.21 7.01 -10.44
N ASP A 86 -3.34 7.71 -10.61
CA ASP A 86 -3.47 9.13 -10.30
C ASP A 86 -3.70 9.34 -8.79
N LEU A 87 -2.58 9.48 -8.08
CA LEU A 87 -2.56 9.75 -6.65
C LEU A 87 -3.30 11.05 -6.29
N LEU A 88 -3.17 12.10 -7.11
CA LEU A 88 -3.66 13.42 -6.75
C LEU A 88 -5.18 13.44 -6.75
N THR A 89 -5.80 12.91 -7.80
CA THR A 89 -7.26 12.80 -7.91
C THR A 89 -7.80 11.91 -6.78
N LEU A 90 -7.18 10.75 -6.53
CA LEU A 90 -7.61 9.84 -5.46
C LEU A 90 -7.59 10.50 -4.07
N VAL A 91 -6.52 11.23 -3.73
CA VAL A 91 -6.39 11.89 -2.44
C VAL A 91 -7.34 13.09 -2.34
N TYR A 92 -7.49 13.86 -3.42
CA TYR A 92 -8.39 15.02 -3.43
C TYR A 92 -9.86 14.62 -3.26
N ASP A 93 -10.33 13.59 -3.97
CA ASP A 93 -11.69 13.08 -3.82
C ASP A 93 -11.92 12.52 -2.42
N THR A 94 -10.93 11.78 -1.89
CA THR A 94 -10.98 11.26 -0.52
C THR A 94 -11.07 12.41 0.49
N PHE A 95 -10.26 13.46 0.29
CA PHE A 95 -10.26 14.64 1.14
C PHE A 95 -11.61 15.36 1.13
N ASN A 96 -12.28 15.49 -0.02
CA ASN A 96 -13.59 16.15 -0.10
C ASN A 96 -14.64 15.45 0.78
N ILE A 97 -14.66 14.11 0.79
CA ILE A 97 -15.56 13.34 1.66
C ILE A 97 -15.20 13.55 3.14
N ILE A 98 -13.90 13.48 3.47
CA ILE A 98 -13.44 13.71 4.85
C ILE A 98 -13.80 15.12 5.32
N ALA A 99 -13.60 16.13 4.46
CA ALA A 99 -13.89 17.52 4.78
C ALA A 99 -15.38 17.72 5.08
N ASP A 100 -16.28 17.13 4.29
CA ASP A 100 -17.72 17.17 4.55
C ASP A 100 -18.09 16.48 5.88
N GLN A 101 -17.60 15.27 6.10
CA GLN A 101 -17.90 14.48 7.31
C GLN A 101 -17.47 15.16 8.61
N PHE A 102 -16.29 15.80 8.60
CA PHE A 102 -15.73 16.47 9.76
C PHE A 102 -15.99 17.99 9.75
N LYS A 103 -16.84 18.47 8.83
CA LYS A 103 -17.20 19.89 8.67
C LYS A 103 -15.98 20.82 8.55
N LEU A 104 -14.91 20.33 7.93
CA LEU A 104 -13.71 21.10 7.66
C LEU A 104 -14.00 22.16 6.59
N GLN A 105 -13.51 23.38 6.80
CA GLN A 105 -13.74 24.52 5.90
C GLN A 105 -12.43 24.99 5.27
N PRO A 106 -11.81 24.21 4.35
CA PRO A 106 -10.55 24.61 3.74
C PRO A 106 -10.73 25.87 2.90
N THR A 107 -9.77 26.79 3.01
CA THR A 107 -9.67 27.97 2.16
C THR A 107 -9.39 27.59 0.71
N LEU A 108 -9.61 28.51 -0.23
CA LEU A 108 -9.29 28.26 -1.64
C LEU A 108 -7.81 27.89 -1.86
N PRO A 109 -6.81 28.59 -1.25
CA PRO A 109 -5.41 28.20 -1.36
C PRO A 109 -5.13 26.78 -0.86
N GLU A 110 -5.74 26.35 0.25
CA GLU A 110 -5.56 24.99 0.79
C GLU A 110 -6.14 23.94 -0.15
N ARG A 111 -7.35 24.17 -0.70
CA ARG A 111 -7.94 23.27 -1.70
C ARG A 111 -7.06 23.15 -2.94
N VAL A 112 -6.49 24.26 -3.42
CA VAL A 112 -5.57 24.26 -4.55
C VAL A 112 -4.29 23.50 -4.21
N ALA A 113 -3.72 23.71 -3.02
CA ALA A 113 -2.52 23.01 -2.57
C ALA A 113 -2.74 21.49 -2.51
N ILE A 114 -3.88 21.05 -1.94
CA ILE A 114 -4.23 19.63 -1.89
C ILE A 114 -4.49 19.09 -3.31
N ARG A 115 -5.27 19.78 -4.14
CA ARG A 115 -5.55 19.31 -5.50
C ARG A 115 -4.30 19.21 -6.39
N SER A 116 -3.34 20.11 -6.20
CA SER A 116 -2.08 20.14 -6.95
C SER A 116 -0.98 19.25 -6.37
N GLY A 117 -1.24 18.51 -5.28
CA GLY A 117 -0.26 17.61 -4.70
C GLY A 117 0.83 18.29 -3.86
N ASN A 118 0.63 19.54 -3.44
CA ASN A 118 1.56 20.31 -2.61
C ASN A 118 1.44 19.93 -1.13
N TYR A 119 1.65 18.65 -0.82
CA TYR A 119 1.58 18.10 0.52
C TYR A 119 2.51 16.90 0.68
N ASN A 120 2.94 16.66 1.91
CA ASN A 120 3.95 15.64 2.19
C ASN A 120 3.38 14.22 2.08
N LEU A 121 4.08 13.37 1.34
CA LEU A 121 3.77 11.94 1.21
C LEU A 121 4.62 11.13 2.19
N GLY A 122 3.97 10.50 3.17
CA GLY A 122 4.65 9.70 4.19
C GLY A 122 4.82 8.22 3.82
N MET A 123 3.94 7.69 2.97
CA MET A 123 4.01 6.31 2.47
C MET A 123 3.01 6.12 1.33
N THR A 124 3.33 5.22 0.40
CA THR A 124 2.35 4.72 -0.58
C THR A 124 2.57 3.24 -0.90
N ASP A 125 1.46 2.52 -1.13
CA ASP A 125 1.47 1.18 -1.70
C ASP A 125 1.01 1.25 -3.16
N ILE A 126 1.81 0.66 -4.06
CA ILE A 126 1.56 0.55 -5.50
C ILE A 126 1.35 -0.93 -5.81
N ASN A 127 0.28 -1.27 -6.51
CA ASN A 127 -0.06 -2.64 -6.82
C ASN A 127 -0.38 -2.85 -8.31
N TYR A 128 -0.03 -4.03 -8.83
CA TYR A 128 -0.47 -4.51 -10.14
C TYR A 128 -0.75 -6.02 -10.09
N SER A 129 -1.75 -6.45 -10.87
CA SER A 129 -2.09 -7.85 -11.08
C SER A 129 -1.56 -8.34 -12.43
N PHE A 130 -0.97 -9.52 -12.44
CA PHE A 130 -0.49 -10.22 -13.63
C PHE A 130 -1.33 -11.46 -13.89
N ASN A 131 -1.61 -11.72 -15.17
CA ASN A 131 -2.37 -12.88 -15.60
C ASN A 131 -1.41 -14.05 -15.84
N LEU A 132 -1.64 -15.17 -15.16
CA LEU A 132 -0.99 -16.44 -15.47
C LEU A 132 -2.01 -17.40 -16.10
N PRO A 133 -1.59 -18.52 -16.71
CA PRO A 133 -2.52 -19.42 -17.39
C PRO A 133 -3.58 -20.01 -16.44
N SER A 134 -3.19 -20.38 -15.23
CA SER A 134 -4.09 -20.94 -14.21
C SER A 134 -3.75 -20.49 -12.78
N ARG A 135 -4.66 -20.75 -11.84
CA ARG A 135 -4.39 -20.58 -10.40
C ARG A 135 -3.20 -21.41 -9.93
N SER A 136 -3.09 -22.65 -10.42
CA SER A 136 -1.96 -23.53 -10.11
C SER A 136 -0.63 -22.91 -10.55
N ASP A 137 -0.59 -22.23 -11.69
CA ASP A 137 0.62 -21.52 -12.14
C ASP A 137 0.97 -20.34 -11.24
N VAL A 138 -0.02 -19.60 -10.72
CA VAL A 138 0.21 -18.54 -9.73
C VAL A 138 0.84 -19.10 -8.46
N LEU A 139 0.28 -20.19 -7.93
CA LEU A 139 0.81 -20.83 -6.72
C LEU A 139 2.20 -21.43 -6.96
N ALA A 140 2.42 -22.06 -8.11
CA ALA A 140 3.72 -22.60 -8.49
C ALA A 140 4.76 -21.50 -8.66
N PHE A 141 4.39 -20.36 -9.26
CA PHE A 141 5.25 -19.19 -9.38
C PHE A 141 5.65 -18.64 -8.00
N ILE A 142 4.68 -18.42 -7.10
CA ILE A 142 4.96 -17.93 -5.73
C ILE A 142 5.88 -18.90 -4.99
N ARG A 143 5.63 -20.21 -5.13
CA ARG A 143 6.49 -21.24 -4.53
C ARG A 143 7.89 -21.23 -5.11
N ALA A 144 8.04 -21.09 -6.43
CA ALA A 144 9.36 -20.99 -7.06
C ALA A 144 10.12 -19.75 -6.56
N MET A 145 9.44 -18.61 -6.43
CA MET A 145 10.00 -17.37 -5.89
C MET A 145 10.51 -17.54 -4.46
N GLU A 146 9.80 -18.30 -3.62
CA GLU A 146 10.23 -18.55 -2.23
C GLU A 146 11.63 -19.15 -2.13
N PHE A 147 11.98 -20.06 -3.05
CA PHE A 147 13.26 -20.77 -3.02
C PHE A 147 14.33 -20.13 -3.89
N LYS A 148 13.94 -19.49 -5.00
CA LYS A 148 14.87 -19.01 -6.03
C LYS A 148 15.12 -17.51 -6.00
N ALA A 149 14.23 -16.74 -5.38
CA ALA A 149 14.33 -15.29 -5.41
C ALA A 149 14.96 -14.73 -4.12
N LYS A 150 15.70 -13.63 -4.27
CA LYS A 150 16.22 -12.83 -3.15
C LYS A 150 16.26 -11.35 -3.54
N THR A 151 16.43 -10.51 -2.54
CA THR A 151 16.75 -9.09 -2.72
C THR A 151 17.96 -8.76 -1.85
N ARG A 152 18.39 -7.48 -1.82
CA ARG A 152 19.38 -7.02 -0.84
C ARG A 152 18.99 -7.30 0.63
N HIS A 153 17.70 -7.50 0.90
CA HIS A 153 17.18 -7.83 2.24
C HIS A 153 17.22 -9.34 2.53
N GLY A 154 17.80 -10.14 1.64
CA GLY A 154 17.87 -11.59 1.75
C GLY A 154 16.71 -12.32 1.06
N ARG A 155 16.46 -13.54 1.51
CA ARG A 155 15.37 -14.42 1.02
C ARG A 155 14.01 -13.88 1.47
N PRO A 156 12.93 -14.16 0.71
CA PRO A 156 11.60 -13.78 1.11
C PRO A 156 11.11 -14.58 2.33
N THR A 157 10.07 -14.05 2.98
CA THR A 157 9.36 -14.72 4.08
C THR A 157 7.92 -14.98 3.67
N THR A 158 7.37 -16.13 4.04
CA THR A 158 6.01 -16.53 3.69
C THR A 158 5.07 -16.43 4.90
N LYS A 159 3.87 -15.87 4.72
CA LYS A 159 2.81 -15.88 5.75
C LYS A 159 1.44 -15.97 5.08
N GLY A 160 0.69 -17.03 5.38
CA GLY A 160 -0.68 -17.21 4.89
C GLY A 160 -0.79 -17.20 3.36
N GLY A 161 0.12 -17.87 2.65
CA GLY A 161 0.16 -17.89 1.19
C GLY A 161 0.64 -16.61 0.51
N THR A 162 1.02 -15.58 1.29
CA THR A 162 1.65 -14.35 0.79
C THR A 162 3.16 -14.40 1.00
N LEU A 163 3.91 -14.10 -0.05
CA LEU A 163 5.37 -14.00 -0.05
C LEU A 163 5.79 -12.54 0.16
N TYR A 164 6.75 -12.28 1.04
CA TYR A 164 7.21 -10.94 1.39
C TYR A 164 8.73 -10.77 1.23
N PHE A 165 9.14 -9.72 0.54
CA PHE A 165 10.50 -9.20 0.52
C PHE A 165 10.59 -7.94 1.37
N GLY A 166 11.57 -7.87 2.28
CA GLY A 166 11.79 -6.68 3.11
C GLY A 166 10.63 -6.36 4.05
N LYS A 167 9.90 -7.37 4.56
CA LYS A 167 8.67 -7.20 5.35
C LYS A 167 8.80 -6.23 6.54
N THR A 168 9.95 -6.24 7.22
CA THR A 168 10.26 -5.38 8.37
C THR A 168 11.02 -4.11 7.96
N SER A 169 11.21 -3.86 6.67
CA SER A 169 11.93 -2.70 6.19
C SER A 169 11.15 -1.41 6.41
N GLU A 170 11.83 -0.41 6.96
CA GLU A 170 11.30 0.97 7.06
C GLU A 170 11.49 1.79 5.77
N ARG A 171 11.96 1.16 4.69
CA ARG A 171 12.21 1.81 3.39
C ARG A 171 11.24 1.31 2.33
N TRP A 172 11.28 0.01 2.03
CA TRP A 172 10.40 -0.58 1.05
C TRP A 172 10.18 -2.06 1.29
N ALA A 173 9.02 -2.55 0.90
CA ALA A 173 8.68 -3.97 0.94
C ALA A 173 7.94 -4.35 -0.34
N ILE A 174 8.07 -5.60 -0.77
CA ILE A 174 7.26 -6.17 -1.84
C ILE A 174 6.50 -7.36 -1.28
N LYS A 175 5.21 -7.47 -1.59
CA LYS A 175 4.42 -8.68 -1.30
C LYS A 175 3.80 -9.25 -2.56
N LEU A 176 3.76 -10.57 -2.66
CA LEU A 176 3.18 -11.31 -3.76
C LEU A 176 2.18 -12.33 -3.22
N TYR A 177 1.01 -12.42 -3.83
CA TYR A 177 0.00 -13.39 -3.43
C TYR A 177 -0.93 -13.76 -4.57
N CYS A 178 -1.58 -14.92 -4.42
CA CYS A 178 -2.66 -15.34 -5.30
C CYS A 178 -3.95 -14.63 -4.90
N LYS A 179 -4.54 -13.84 -5.82
CA LYS A 179 -5.74 -13.05 -5.52
C LYS A 179 -6.95 -13.94 -5.21
N ALA A 180 -7.03 -15.10 -5.85
CA ALA A 180 -8.08 -16.10 -5.60
C ALA A 180 -8.06 -16.65 -4.17
N GLU A 181 -6.89 -16.80 -3.56
CA GLU A 181 -6.77 -17.20 -2.14
C GLU A 181 -7.09 -16.03 -1.22
N GLU A 182 -6.66 -14.82 -1.58
CA GLU A 182 -6.82 -13.63 -0.74
C GLU A 182 -8.30 -13.29 -0.51
N ILE A 183 -9.12 -13.36 -1.56
CA ILE A 183 -10.57 -13.09 -1.45
C ILE A 183 -11.33 -14.12 -0.60
N ARG A 184 -10.73 -15.28 -0.29
CA ARG A 184 -11.30 -16.29 0.60
C ARG A 184 -10.99 -16.03 2.08
N THR A 185 -9.95 -15.23 2.36
CA THR A 185 -9.54 -14.89 3.73
C THR A 185 -10.51 -13.89 4.36
N LYS A 186 -10.74 -13.97 5.68
CA LYS A 186 -11.64 -13.07 6.42
C LYS A 186 -11.40 -11.57 6.15
N THR A 187 -10.15 -11.17 5.92
CA THR A 187 -9.76 -9.77 5.68
C THR A 187 -9.89 -9.35 4.22
N GLY A 188 -9.88 -10.30 3.29
CA GLY A 188 -9.94 -10.08 1.85
C GLY A 188 -11.32 -10.36 1.22
N GLN A 189 -12.28 -10.86 1.99
CA GLN A 189 -13.60 -11.24 1.47
C GLN A 189 -14.30 -10.09 0.75
N LEU A 190 -14.93 -10.44 -0.37
CA LEU A 190 -15.83 -9.57 -1.09
C LEU A 190 -16.99 -9.16 -0.17
N PRO A 191 -17.41 -7.87 -0.14
CA PRO A 191 -18.71 -7.52 0.40
C PRO A 191 -19.79 -8.40 -0.21
N GLU A 192 -20.85 -8.67 0.55
CA GLU A 192 -21.95 -9.51 0.11
C GLU A 192 -22.52 -9.05 -1.25
N GLN A 193 -22.64 -7.73 -1.43
CA GLN A 193 -23.13 -7.10 -2.66
C GLN A 193 -22.24 -7.34 -3.90
N LEU A 194 -20.99 -7.74 -3.71
CA LEU A 194 -20.02 -8.03 -4.77
C LEU A 194 -19.73 -9.51 -4.95
N THR A 195 -20.39 -10.37 -4.18
CA THR A 195 -20.24 -11.80 -4.34
C THR A 195 -21.01 -12.27 -5.58
N ASN A 196 -20.47 -13.21 -6.34
CA ASN A 196 -21.07 -13.82 -7.53
C ASN A 196 -21.30 -12.91 -8.74
N ILE A 197 -20.68 -11.73 -8.79
CA ILE A 197 -20.75 -10.85 -9.98
C ILE A 197 -19.61 -11.07 -10.99
N GLY A 198 -18.75 -12.07 -10.74
CA GLY A 198 -17.65 -12.46 -11.64
C GLY A 198 -16.25 -11.99 -11.22
N ILE A 199 -16.12 -11.31 -10.09
CA ILE A 199 -14.80 -10.90 -9.54
C ILE A 199 -13.98 -12.14 -9.15
N GLU A 200 -14.64 -13.18 -8.67
CA GLU A 200 -14.03 -14.46 -8.31
C GLU A 200 -13.38 -15.12 -9.54
N ASN A 201 -14.10 -15.14 -10.67
CA ASN A 201 -13.59 -15.65 -11.94
C ASN A 201 -12.41 -14.82 -12.44
N TRP A 202 -12.49 -13.49 -12.32
CA TRP A 202 -11.36 -12.62 -12.67
C TRP A 202 -10.16 -12.89 -11.77
N ALA A 203 -10.34 -13.16 -10.48
CA ALA A 203 -9.25 -13.34 -9.51
C ALA A 203 -8.51 -14.69 -9.66
N GLU A 204 -9.16 -15.69 -10.28
CA GLU A 204 -8.72 -17.09 -10.29
C GLU A 204 -7.26 -17.27 -10.71
N ASN A 205 -6.80 -16.53 -11.73
CA ASN A 205 -5.46 -16.64 -12.29
C ASN A 205 -4.59 -15.38 -12.11
N LYS A 206 -4.89 -14.56 -11.09
CA LYS A 206 -4.17 -13.30 -10.85
C LYS A 206 -3.11 -13.45 -9.79
N LEU A 207 -1.85 -13.23 -10.20
CA LEU A 207 -0.75 -12.92 -9.30
C LEU A 207 -0.80 -11.42 -8.98
N ARG A 208 -1.03 -11.07 -7.72
CA ARG A 208 -0.96 -9.68 -7.26
C ARG A 208 0.41 -9.42 -6.67
N ILE A 209 1.04 -8.34 -7.11
CA ILE A 209 2.29 -7.83 -6.56
C ILE A 209 2.03 -6.42 -6.02
N GLU A 210 2.45 -6.16 -4.79
CA GLU A 210 2.34 -4.84 -4.18
C GLU A 210 3.71 -4.38 -3.67
N LEU A 211 4.10 -3.18 -4.10
CA LEU A 211 5.26 -2.44 -3.66
C LEU A 211 4.83 -1.41 -2.63
N ARG A 212 5.41 -1.48 -1.43
CA ARG A 212 5.29 -0.47 -0.39
C ARG A 212 6.52 0.42 -0.38
N LEU A 213 6.33 1.73 -0.41
CA LEU A 213 7.39 2.73 -0.25
C LEU A 213 7.10 3.57 0.99
N HIS A 214 8.04 3.58 1.94
CA HIS A 214 7.99 4.40 3.15
C HIS A 214 8.75 5.72 2.95
N ARG A 215 8.46 6.69 3.82
CA ARG A 215 9.07 8.04 3.84
C ARG A 215 10.58 8.05 3.56
N LYS A 216 11.39 7.26 4.27
CA LYS A 216 12.85 7.22 4.10
C LYS A 216 13.31 6.82 2.69
N GLU A 217 12.50 6.03 1.98
CA GLU A 217 12.78 5.65 0.60
C GLU A 217 12.21 6.67 -0.39
N LEU A 218 11.03 7.23 -0.11
CA LEU A 218 10.46 8.33 -0.90
C LEU A 218 11.38 9.56 -0.92
N GLU A 219 11.91 9.96 0.25
CA GLU A 219 12.90 11.04 0.38
C GLU A 219 14.19 10.73 -0.41
N LYS A 220 14.65 9.47 -0.40
CA LYS A 220 15.80 9.03 -1.20
C LYS A 220 15.54 9.13 -2.71
N LEU A 221 14.28 9.02 -3.14
CA LEU A 221 13.87 9.06 -4.55
C LEU A 221 13.50 10.48 -5.01
N ASP A 222 13.72 11.48 -4.15
CA ASP A 222 13.30 12.88 -4.32
C ASP A 222 11.78 13.02 -4.53
N ILE A 223 11.00 12.20 -3.82
CA ILE A 223 9.54 12.21 -3.81
C ILE A 223 9.12 12.68 -2.42
N THR A 224 9.09 14.00 -2.23
CA THR A 224 8.72 14.59 -0.93
C THR A 224 7.27 15.01 -0.92
N GLN A 225 6.77 15.49 -2.06
CA GLN A 225 5.40 15.91 -2.26
C GLN A 225 4.64 14.93 -3.15
N ALA A 226 3.32 14.86 -2.98
CA ALA A 226 2.50 13.95 -3.76
C ALA A 226 2.56 14.23 -5.27
N LYS A 227 2.75 15.48 -5.68
CA LYS A 227 2.90 15.88 -7.09
C LYS A 227 4.11 15.25 -7.79
N ASP A 228 5.14 14.87 -7.03
CA ASP A 228 6.36 14.23 -7.55
C ASP A 228 6.07 12.78 -8.01
N LEU A 229 4.98 12.18 -7.52
CA LEU A 229 4.56 10.82 -7.84
C LEU A 229 3.51 10.79 -8.96
N THR A 230 3.93 11.19 -10.17
CA THR A 230 3.07 11.13 -11.37
C THR A 230 2.71 9.68 -11.76
N PRO A 231 1.62 9.44 -12.51
CA PRO A 231 1.26 8.09 -12.95
C PRO A 231 2.37 7.35 -13.70
N ASN A 232 3.18 8.07 -14.49
CA ASN A 232 4.35 7.48 -15.17
C ASN A 232 5.43 7.08 -14.17
N ARG A 233 5.72 7.93 -13.17
CA ARG A 233 6.68 7.64 -12.09
C ARG A 233 6.24 6.42 -11.28
N VAL A 234 4.94 6.28 -10.98
CA VAL A 234 4.36 5.11 -10.30
C VAL A 234 4.71 3.80 -11.02
N ARG A 235 4.47 3.74 -12.34
CA ARG A 235 4.81 2.57 -13.17
C ARG A 235 6.32 2.30 -13.21
N GLN A 236 7.12 3.34 -13.40
CA GLN A 236 8.58 3.22 -13.43
C GLN A 236 9.14 2.68 -12.11
N LEU A 237 8.70 3.22 -10.98
CA LEU A 237 9.11 2.76 -9.66
C LEU A 237 8.70 1.31 -9.43
N PHE A 238 7.47 0.95 -9.78
CA PHE A 238 7.02 -0.43 -9.64
C PHE A 238 7.94 -1.41 -10.39
N ASN A 239 8.24 -1.13 -11.67
CA ASN A 239 9.14 -1.97 -12.46
C ASN A 239 10.58 -1.96 -11.92
N LEU A 240 11.08 -0.79 -11.49
CA LEU A 240 12.41 -0.66 -10.91
C LEU A 240 12.58 -1.55 -9.67
N TYR A 241 11.60 -1.54 -8.76
CA TYR A 241 11.68 -2.35 -7.54
C TYR A 241 11.42 -3.83 -7.80
N LEU A 242 10.55 -4.16 -8.75
CA LEU A 242 10.37 -5.54 -9.19
C LEU A 242 11.69 -6.10 -9.77
N GLY A 243 12.43 -5.29 -10.53
CA GLY A 243 13.76 -5.63 -11.05
C GLY A 243 14.86 -5.77 -9.98
N LYS A 244 14.61 -5.39 -8.72
CA LYS A 244 15.54 -5.66 -7.60
C LYS A 244 15.42 -7.07 -7.05
N ILE A 245 14.44 -7.84 -7.51
CA ILE A 245 14.31 -9.24 -7.16
C ILE A 245 15.21 -10.04 -8.10
N GLU A 246 16.30 -10.55 -7.53
CA GLU A 246 17.22 -11.45 -8.23
C GLU A 246 16.71 -12.88 -8.10
N MET A 247 16.62 -13.61 -9.22
CA MET A 247 16.33 -15.03 -9.21
C MET A 247 17.58 -15.81 -9.57
N THR A 248 17.89 -16.87 -8.82
CA THR A 248 19.01 -17.74 -9.16
C THR A 248 18.64 -18.66 -10.33
N ASP A 249 19.52 -18.72 -11.34
CA ASP A 249 19.37 -19.54 -12.55
C ASP A 249 19.49 -21.06 -12.31
N GLN A 250 19.49 -21.52 -11.05
CA GLN A 250 19.53 -22.95 -10.76
C GLN A 250 18.15 -23.58 -11.09
N ILE A 251 18.00 -23.91 -12.36
CA ILE A 251 17.08 -24.94 -12.82
C ILE A 251 17.64 -26.24 -12.26
N ARG A 252 16.98 -26.82 -11.25
CA ARG A 252 17.16 -28.26 -11.00
C ARG A 252 16.72 -28.96 -12.27
N LEU A 253 17.66 -29.58 -12.97
CA LEU A 253 17.37 -30.50 -14.05
C LEU A 253 16.44 -31.59 -13.47
N THR A 254 15.35 -31.88 -14.15
CA THR A 254 14.49 -33.02 -13.80
C THR A 254 15.31 -34.31 -13.90
N ASP A 255 14.99 -35.29 -13.06
CA ASP A 255 15.74 -36.56 -12.99
C ASP A 255 15.87 -37.25 -14.37
N GLU A 256 14.85 -37.10 -15.23
CA GLU A 256 14.87 -37.61 -16.61
C GLU A 256 15.91 -36.92 -17.52
N ILE A 257 16.19 -35.64 -17.31
CA ILE A 257 17.19 -34.89 -18.07
C ILE A 257 18.58 -35.15 -17.46
N THR A 258 18.67 -35.23 -16.13
CA THR A 258 19.89 -35.60 -15.40
C THR A 258 20.39 -36.99 -15.82
N ALA A 259 19.48 -37.95 -16.01
CA ALA A 259 19.80 -39.30 -16.48
C ALA A 259 20.28 -39.36 -17.94
N LYS A 260 20.02 -38.32 -18.74
CA LYS A 260 20.46 -38.23 -20.15
C LYS A 260 21.74 -37.40 -20.32
N LEU A 261 22.27 -36.81 -19.25
CA LEU A 261 23.51 -36.06 -19.33
C LEU A 261 24.72 -37.01 -19.38
N PRO A 262 25.78 -36.67 -20.15
CA PRO A 262 27.03 -37.39 -20.10
C PRO A 262 27.57 -37.47 -18.67
N ASN A 263 28.07 -38.63 -18.23
CA ASN A 263 28.58 -38.85 -16.86
C ASN A 263 29.57 -37.79 -16.34
N LYS A 264 30.29 -37.11 -17.25
CA LYS A 264 31.22 -36.02 -16.91
C LYS A 264 30.54 -34.74 -16.41
N LEU A 265 29.23 -34.57 -16.62
CA LEU A 265 28.43 -33.41 -16.22
C LEU A 265 27.52 -33.69 -15.02
N ILE A 266 27.45 -34.95 -14.54
CA ILE A 266 26.60 -35.37 -13.41
C ILE A 266 27.30 -35.12 -12.06
N ALA A 267 28.62 -34.91 -12.04
CA ALA A 267 29.40 -34.68 -10.84
C ALA A 267 29.96 -33.25 -10.79
N THR A 268 29.18 -32.31 -10.24
CA THR A 268 29.68 -31.10 -9.55
C THR A 268 28.59 -30.50 -8.67
#